data_AF-A0AAD5IBV8-F1
#
_entry.id   AF-A0AAD5IBV8-F1
#
_cell.length_a   1.000
_cell.length_b   1.000
_cell.length_c   1.000
_cell.angle_alpha   90.00
_cell.angle_beta   90.00
_cell.angle_gamma   90.00
#
_symmetry.space_group_name_H-M   'P 1'
#
loop_
_entity.id
_entity.type
_entity.pdbx_description
1 polymer ?
#
loop_
_entity_poly.entity_id
_entity_poly.type
_entity_poly.pdbx_seq_one_letter_code
_entity_poly.pdbx_strand_id
1 'polypeptide(L)'
;MTCSSSLYAAFLSSPPKFSNHRSPSPPCHHRVVCRAGSHLQYTASELNLVLHDALDSSGIDTTHARAAREGFCLQIKKLSNIERETSICINRCVDLGKTALHIAAEDDSLISHSSVPLPVDAFIDRLDDLSMGYCPNYRSSFRSSPESFLESIERYLFAKKGFRRTSVRDHLEPRALYLHSVLTHRSGSAVMLSLIYSEILKMLRLWSLVDFDVEISFPLDFHSLPKAYQKQKSKESDQPHIMTVQTLLEEILRTLKNTFWPFQHDNFKSLFLRAAHAANCVDKLNSFGDSAMQLASAKAAQHRLDRGVWTSVKFGDMRRALAACERLILLETDAKELRDYSILLYHCGFYEQSLQYLKLYQESKSSPLQEQASSKQEQSSNSVSSLEDEAVEKLMVRLNLILTEEGWSRPSYVRNYLGNNSEPW
;
A
#
# COMPACT_ATOMS: atom_id res chain seq x y z
N MET A 1 -54.92 -5.98 -22.69
CA MET A 1 -55.52 -4.70 -23.14
C MET A 1 -56.46 -4.20 -22.07
N THR A 2 -55.98 -3.30 -21.23
CA THR A 2 -56.73 -2.25 -20.53
C THR A 2 -55.65 -1.31 -19.97
N CYS A 3 -55.68 -0.07 -20.45
CA CYS A 3 -54.79 1.01 -20.04
C CYS A 3 -55.10 1.46 -18.62
N SER A 4 -54.07 1.92 -17.90
CA SER A 4 -54.25 2.98 -16.91
C SER A 4 -52.95 3.80 -16.82
N SER A 5 -53.12 5.05 -17.19
CA SER A 5 -52.15 6.11 -17.42
C SER A 5 -51.83 6.93 -16.18
N SER A 6 -50.61 7.47 -16.18
CA SER A 6 -50.19 8.80 -15.73
C SER A 6 -50.57 9.31 -14.34
N LEU A 7 -49.55 9.63 -13.53
CA LEU A 7 -49.50 10.86 -12.73
C LEU A 7 -48.05 11.39 -12.70
N TYR A 8 -47.71 12.18 -13.71
CA TYR A 8 -46.62 13.16 -13.67
C TYR A 8 -47.30 14.51 -13.39
N ALA A 9 -47.01 15.13 -12.25
CA ALA A 9 -47.43 16.49 -11.95
C ALA A 9 -46.23 17.30 -11.50
N ALA A 10 -46.00 18.38 -12.23
CA ALA A 10 -44.95 19.38 -12.04
C ALA A 10 -45.20 20.23 -10.79
N PHE A 11 -44.13 20.56 -10.07
CA PHE A 11 -44.08 21.72 -9.19
C PHE A 11 -42.86 22.57 -9.56
N LEU A 12 -43.11 23.56 -10.42
CA LEU A 12 -42.30 24.76 -10.59
C LEU A 12 -42.80 25.79 -9.57
N SER A 13 -41.91 26.26 -8.69
CA SER A 13 -42.18 27.41 -7.83
C SER A 13 -40.98 28.38 -7.84
N SER A 14 -41.29 29.61 -8.25
CA SER A 14 -40.43 30.77 -8.51
C SER A 14 -39.66 31.29 -7.26
N PRO A 15 -38.62 32.12 -7.44
CA PRO A 15 -37.67 32.49 -6.38
C PRO A 15 -38.18 33.66 -5.51
N PRO A 16 -37.77 33.79 -4.24
CA PRO A 16 -38.10 34.96 -3.44
C PRO A 16 -37.13 36.13 -3.70
N LYS A 17 -37.70 37.33 -3.57
CA LYS A 17 -37.13 38.64 -3.89
C LYS A 17 -36.07 39.10 -2.88
N PHE A 18 -35.02 39.73 -3.39
CA PHE A 18 -33.99 40.44 -2.63
C PHE A 18 -34.56 41.66 -1.88
N SER A 19 -34.22 41.81 -0.61
CA SER A 19 -34.38 43.05 0.17
C SER A 19 -33.05 43.38 0.86
N ASN A 20 -32.60 44.61 0.64
CA ASN A 20 -31.35 45.19 1.14
C ASN A 20 -31.43 45.52 2.62
N HIS A 21 -30.50 45.03 3.45
CA HIS A 21 -30.05 45.73 4.66
C HIS A 21 -28.59 45.40 5.02
N ARG A 22 -27.97 46.36 5.72
CA ARG A 22 -26.54 46.69 5.83
C ARG A 22 -25.66 45.64 6.54
N SER A 23 -24.42 45.61 6.07
CA SER A 23 -23.26 44.87 6.58
C SER A 23 -22.86 45.23 8.03
N PRO A 24 -22.30 44.25 8.76
CA PRO A 24 -21.15 44.49 9.63
C PRO A 24 -19.91 43.70 9.18
N SER A 25 -18.75 44.25 9.57
CA SER A 25 -17.36 43.91 9.27
C SER A 25 -16.93 42.42 9.38
N PRO A 26 -15.88 42.01 8.64
CA PRO A 26 -15.45 40.61 8.57
C PRO A 26 -14.67 40.17 9.82
N PRO A 27 -14.84 38.94 10.34
CA PRO A 27 -13.89 38.36 11.27
C PRO A 27 -12.70 37.77 10.51
N CYS A 28 -11.52 38.16 10.98
CA CYS A 28 -10.19 37.56 10.82
C CYS A 28 -10.10 36.23 10.05
N HIS A 29 -9.47 36.29 8.87
CA HIS A 29 -8.94 35.12 8.19
C HIS A 29 -7.86 34.44 9.05
N HIS A 30 -8.20 33.31 9.67
CA HIS A 30 -7.18 32.34 10.03
C HIS A 30 -6.65 31.74 8.73
N ARG A 31 -5.50 32.26 8.28
CA ARG A 31 -4.65 31.65 7.27
C ARG A 31 -4.33 30.22 7.74
N VAL A 32 -5.00 29.24 7.15
CA VAL A 32 -4.55 27.85 7.22
C VAL A 32 -3.25 27.81 6.43
N VAL A 33 -2.13 27.82 7.16
CA VAL A 33 -0.82 27.56 6.58
C VAL A 33 -0.82 26.10 6.19
N CYS A 34 -1.02 25.84 4.90
CA CYS A 34 -0.73 24.54 4.32
C CYS A 34 0.77 24.32 4.52
N ARG A 35 1.14 23.43 5.46
CA ARG A 35 2.50 22.89 5.48
C ARG A 35 2.64 22.06 4.21
N ALA A 36 3.29 22.63 3.20
CA ALA A 36 3.72 21.89 2.03
C ALA A 36 4.73 20.83 2.52
N GLY A 37 4.31 19.57 2.58
CA GLY A 37 5.26 18.46 2.59
C GLY A 37 6.02 18.52 1.26
N SER A 38 7.33 18.72 1.32
CA SER A 38 8.19 18.70 0.15
C SER A 38 8.24 17.27 -0.38
N HIS A 39 7.51 17.01 -1.47
CA HIS A 39 7.60 15.77 -2.22
C HIS A 39 9.01 15.60 -2.78
N LEU A 40 9.58 14.41 -2.62
CA LEU A 40 10.81 13.99 -3.30
C LEU A 40 10.55 14.03 -4.80
N GLN A 41 10.98 15.11 -5.46
CA GLN A 41 10.81 15.29 -6.90
C GLN A 41 11.83 14.42 -7.64
N TYR A 42 11.58 13.12 -7.72
CA TYR A 42 12.16 12.27 -8.74
C TYR A 42 11.20 12.22 -9.91
N THR A 43 11.65 12.55 -11.11
CA THR A 43 10.81 12.28 -12.28
C THR A 43 10.75 10.76 -12.47
N ALA A 44 9.59 10.20 -12.81
CA ALA A 44 9.46 8.76 -13.08
C ALA A 44 10.42 8.27 -14.19
N SER A 45 10.96 9.18 -15.02
CA SER A 45 12.00 8.95 -16.00
C SER A 45 13.42 8.75 -15.42
N GLU A 46 13.69 9.19 -14.20
CA GLU A 46 14.99 9.02 -13.51
C GLU A 46 15.07 7.73 -12.69
N LEU A 47 13.93 7.14 -12.36
CA LEU A 47 13.84 5.90 -11.57
C LEU A 47 13.87 4.68 -12.50
N ASN A 48 15.04 4.05 -12.59
CA ASN A 48 15.21 2.80 -13.36
C ASN A 48 14.70 1.60 -12.54
N LEU A 49 13.40 1.36 -12.58
CA LEU A 49 12.74 0.19 -11.96
C LEU A 49 13.01 -1.04 -12.83
N VAL A 50 13.72 -2.03 -12.29
CA VAL A 50 14.30 -3.12 -13.10
C VAL A 50 13.50 -4.41 -13.08
N LEU A 51 12.50 -4.56 -12.21
CA LEU A 51 11.83 -5.85 -11.99
C LEU A 51 11.30 -6.45 -13.30
N HIS A 52 10.50 -5.70 -14.05
CA HIS A 52 9.88 -6.22 -15.27
C HIS A 52 10.89 -6.45 -16.39
N ASP A 53 11.82 -5.52 -16.61
CA ASP A 53 12.85 -5.65 -17.65
C ASP A 53 13.76 -6.85 -17.39
N ALA A 54 14.09 -7.09 -16.11
CA ALA A 54 14.92 -8.21 -15.71
C ALA A 54 14.19 -9.56 -15.86
N LEU A 55 12.89 -9.62 -15.59
CA LEU A 55 12.06 -10.80 -15.83
C LEU A 55 11.88 -11.09 -17.34
N ASP A 56 11.57 -10.07 -18.15
CA ASP A 56 11.46 -10.19 -19.62
C ASP A 56 12.77 -10.66 -20.25
N SER A 57 13.90 -10.07 -19.85
CA SER A 57 15.24 -10.50 -20.32
C SER A 57 15.58 -11.94 -19.91
N SER A 58 14.87 -12.45 -18.90
CA SER A 58 14.97 -13.83 -18.44
C SER A 58 13.97 -14.78 -19.11
N GLY A 59 13.20 -14.31 -20.10
CA GLY A 59 12.23 -15.10 -20.84
C GLY A 59 10.90 -15.30 -20.11
N ILE A 60 10.66 -14.60 -19.01
CA ILE A 60 9.34 -14.57 -18.35
C ILE A 60 8.52 -13.47 -19.00
N ASP A 61 7.34 -13.81 -19.49
CA ASP A 61 6.40 -12.84 -20.04
C ASP A 61 5.88 -11.91 -18.93
N THR A 62 6.20 -10.62 -19.01
CA THR A 62 5.71 -9.59 -18.07
C THR A 62 4.60 -8.71 -18.64
N THR A 63 4.01 -9.05 -19.79
CA THR A 63 2.98 -8.23 -20.44
C THR A 63 1.83 -7.86 -19.50
N HIS A 64 1.28 -8.84 -18.78
CA HIS A 64 0.19 -8.62 -17.82
C HIS A 64 0.64 -7.86 -16.56
N ALA A 65 1.83 -8.15 -16.04
CA ALA A 65 2.39 -7.43 -14.90
C ALA A 65 2.63 -5.95 -15.21
N ARG A 66 3.17 -5.63 -16.40
CA ARG A 66 3.35 -4.25 -16.87
C ARG A 66 2.02 -3.54 -17.06
N ALA A 67 1.03 -4.18 -17.71
CA ALA A 67 -0.30 -3.61 -17.87
C ALA A 67 -0.97 -3.30 -16.52
N ALA A 68 -0.81 -4.19 -15.53
CA ALA A 68 -1.29 -3.96 -14.18
C ALA A 68 -0.57 -2.80 -13.48
N ARG A 69 0.76 -2.70 -13.62
CA ARG A 69 1.57 -1.58 -13.10
C ARG A 69 1.16 -0.26 -13.74
N GLU A 70 0.89 -0.23 -15.04
CA GLU A 70 0.38 0.95 -15.73
C GLU A 70 -0.98 1.37 -15.18
N GLY A 71 -1.89 0.42 -14.95
CA GLY A 71 -3.18 0.66 -14.31
C GLY A 71 -3.07 1.26 -12.91
N PHE A 72 -2.13 0.75 -12.09
CA PHE A 72 -1.79 1.34 -10.80
C PHE A 72 -1.27 2.78 -10.95
N CYS A 73 -0.30 3.00 -11.84
CA CYS A 73 0.27 4.31 -12.14
C CYS A 73 -0.79 5.32 -12.58
N LEU A 74 -1.77 4.92 -13.39
CA LEU A 74 -2.87 5.78 -13.83
C LEU A 74 -3.75 6.25 -12.67
N GLN A 75 -3.90 5.47 -11.60
CA GLN A 75 -4.65 5.87 -10.42
C GLN A 75 -3.83 6.81 -9.52
N ILE A 76 -2.58 6.46 -9.22
CA ILE A 76 -1.74 7.30 -8.34
C ILE A 76 -1.38 8.65 -8.97
N LYS A 77 -1.35 8.76 -10.31
CA LYS A 77 -1.20 10.05 -11.02
C LYS A 77 -2.29 11.06 -10.69
N LYS A 78 -3.43 10.62 -10.17
CA LYS A 78 -4.54 11.48 -9.75
C LYS A 78 -4.40 11.99 -8.31
N LEU A 79 -3.34 11.59 -7.58
CA LEU A 79 -3.08 12.03 -6.21
C LEU A 79 -2.38 13.40 -6.21
N SER A 80 -3.13 14.48 -5.97
CA SER A 80 -2.50 15.73 -5.49
C SER A 80 -2.32 15.69 -3.96
N ASN A 81 -1.63 16.70 -3.42
CA ASN A 81 -1.46 16.86 -1.97
C ASN A 81 -2.81 16.84 -1.21
N ILE A 82 -3.90 17.28 -1.86
CA ILE A 82 -5.24 17.26 -1.26
C ILE A 82 -5.81 15.83 -1.26
N GLU A 83 -5.77 15.13 -2.40
CA GLU A 83 -6.30 13.76 -2.50
C GLU A 83 -5.56 12.80 -1.56
N ARG A 84 -4.25 12.97 -1.36
CA ARG A 84 -3.44 12.15 -0.44
C ARG A 84 -3.98 12.20 0.99
N GLU A 85 -4.29 13.40 1.48
CA GLU A 85 -4.83 13.65 2.82
C GLU A 85 -6.35 13.47 2.93
N THR A 86 -7.03 13.19 1.80
CA THR A 86 -8.48 13.01 1.78
C THR A 86 -8.85 11.66 2.40
N SER A 87 -9.91 11.65 3.22
CA SER A 87 -10.45 10.41 3.79
C SER A 87 -10.90 9.43 2.71
N ILE A 88 -10.68 8.14 2.96
CA ILE A 88 -11.12 7.05 2.08
C ILE A 88 -12.64 7.02 1.87
N CYS A 89 -13.43 7.62 2.76
CA CYS A 89 -14.90 7.65 2.67
C CYS A 89 -15.43 8.76 1.75
N ILE A 90 -14.62 9.77 1.44
CA ILE A 90 -15.02 10.94 0.63
C ILE A 90 -14.18 11.12 -0.64
N ASN A 91 -13.07 10.40 -0.79
CA ASN A 91 -12.25 10.48 -2.00
C ASN A 91 -13.08 10.10 -3.24
N ARG A 92 -12.95 10.90 -4.30
CA ARG A 92 -13.62 10.68 -5.60
C ARG A 92 -12.66 10.58 -6.78
N CYS A 93 -11.44 11.11 -6.63
CA CYS A 93 -10.49 11.19 -7.73
C CYS A 93 -9.80 9.85 -8.00
N VAL A 94 -9.53 9.07 -6.94
CA VAL A 94 -8.80 7.81 -7.02
C VAL A 94 -9.75 6.65 -6.77
N ASP A 95 -9.76 5.70 -7.70
CA ASP A 95 -10.48 4.46 -7.52
C ASP A 95 -9.62 3.49 -6.69
N LEU A 96 -9.85 3.46 -5.38
CA LEU A 96 -9.06 2.66 -4.44
C LEU A 96 -9.28 1.16 -4.66
N GLY A 97 -10.51 0.74 -4.99
CA GLY A 97 -10.84 -0.63 -5.37
C GLY A 97 -10.03 -1.08 -6.59
N LYS A 98 -10.04 -0.28 -7.66
CA LYS A 98 -9.27 -0.56 -8.88
C LYS A 98 -7.77 -0.51 -8.65
N THR A 99 -7.30 0.43 -7.83
CA THR A 99 -5.89 0.50 -7.44
C THR A 99 -5.44 -0.78 -6.73
N ALA A 100 -6.22 -1.26 -5.75
CA ALA A 100 -5.93 -2.51 -5.04
C ALA A 100 -6.01 -3.75 -5.94
N LEU A 101 -6.89 -3.76 -6.94
CA LEU A 101 -6.96 -4.85 -7.92
C LEU A 101 -5.81 -4.84 -8.90
N HIS A 102 -5.32 -3.67 -9.33
CA HIS A 102 -4.10 -3.58 -10.14
C HIS A 102 -2.86 -4.06 -9.38
N ILE A 103 -2.75 -3.71 -8.09
CA ILE A 103 -1.72 -4.27 -7.19
C ILE A 103 -1.78 -5.81 -7.19
N ALA A 104 -2.98 -6.37 -7.07
CA ALA A 104 -3.17 -7.81 -7.05
C ALA A 104 -2.94 -8.48 -8.40
N ALA A 105 -3.32 -7.85 -9.50
CA ALA A 105 -3.13 -8.37 -10.85
C ALA A 105 -1.66 -8.43 -11.23
N GLU A 106 -0.88 -7.42 -10.83
CA GLU A 106 0.57 -7.42 -11.01
C GLU A 106 1.20 -8.56 -10.22
N ASP A 107 0.93 -8.63 -8.91
CA ASP A 107 1.52 -9.66 -8.05
C ASP A 107 1.11 -11.07 -8.50
N ASP A 108 -0.14 -11.28 -8.92
CA ASP A 108 -0.59 -12.54 -9.50
C ASP A 108 0.22 -12.90 -10.76
N SER A 109 0.37 -11.96 -11.70
CA SER A 109 1.14 -12.17 -12.93
C SER A 109 2.63 -12.44 -12.68
N LEU A 110 3.20 -11.93 -11.59
CA LEU A 110 4.62 -12.16 -11.24
C LEU A 110 4.88 -13.60 -10.73
N ILE A 111 3.84 -14.33 -10.33
CA ILE A 111 3.96 -15.67 -9.73
C ILE A 111 3.24 -16.72 -10.56
N SER A 112 2.10 -16.36 -11.15
CA SER A 112 1.27 -17.28 -11.89
C SER A 112 1.88 -17.55 -13.25
N HIS A 113 1.85 -18.81 -13.67
CA HIS A 113 2.17 -19.20 -15.05
C HIS A 113 0.93 -19.10 -15.96
N SER A 114 -0.08 -18.34 -15.52
CA SER A 114 -1.32 -18.16 -16.27
C SER A 114 -1.07 -17.24 -17.45
N SER A 115 -1.51 -17.66 -18.64
CA SER A 115 -1.55 -16.79 -19.82
C SER A 115 -2.72 -15.78 -19.76
N VAL A 116 -3.62 -15.95 -18.79
CA VAL A 116 -4.82 -15.12 -18.61
C VAL A 116 -4.59 -14.15 -17.45
N PRO A 117 -4.78 -12.83 -17.66
CA PRO A 117 -4.62 -11.85 -16.60
C PRO A 117 -5.77 -11.93 -15.58
N LEU A 118 -5.50 -11.47 -14.36
CA LEU A 118 -6.54 -11.29 -13.35
C LEU A 118 -7.61 -10.32 -13.88
N PRO A 119 -8.91 -10.71 -13.91
CA PRO A 119 -9.96 -9.91 -14.54
C PRO A 119 -10.37 -8.75 -13.63
N VAL A 120 -9.59 -7.66 -13.65
CA VAL A 120 -9.77 -6.48 -12.78
C VAL A 120 -11.20 -5.95 -12.85
N ASP A 121 -11.72 -5.71 -14.06
CA ASP A 121 -13.06 -5.10 -14.21
C ASP A 121 -14.18 -6.03 -13.69
N ALA A 122 -14.05 -7.35 -13.84
CA ALA A 122 -15.02 -8.29 -13.26
C ALA A 122 -15.05 -8.26 -11.72
N PHE A 123 -13.90 -7.98 -11.08
CA PHE A 123 -13.86 -7.81 -9.62
C PHE A 123 -14.35 -6.43 -9.17
N ILE A 124 -14.27 -5.40 -10.03
CA ILE A 124 -14.95 -4.12 -9.80
C ILE A 124 -16.47 -4.31 -9.85
N ASP A 125 -16.99 -4.95 -10.90
CA ASP A 125 -18.43 -5.26 -11.01
C ASP A 125 -18.92 -6.04 -9.77
N ARG A 126 -18.11 -6.97 -9.28
CA ARG A 126 -18.42 -7.73 -8.06
C ARG A 126 -18.45 -6.87 -6.79
N LEU A 127 -17.60 -5.86 -6.70
CA LEU A 127 -17.60 -4.90 -5.58
C LEU A 127 -18.81 -3.96 -5.67
N ASP A 128 -19.19 -3.55 -6.88
CA ASP A 128 -20.40 -2.77 -7.13
C ASP A 128 -21.65 -3.58 -6.79
N ASP A 129 -21.75 -4.84 -7.23
CA ASP A 129 -22.82 -5.77 -6.88
C ASP A 129 -22.93 -5.98 -5.36
N LEU A 130 -21.78 -6.03 -4.66
CA LEU A 130 -21.76 -6.10 -3.21
C LEU A 130 -22.35 -4.84 -2.58
N SER A 131 -22.07 -3.67 -3.13
CA SER A 131 -22.62 -2.38 -2.67
C SER A 131 -24.12 -2.30 -2.95
N MET A 132 -24.53 -2.61 -4.18
CA MET A 132 -25.92 -2.68 -4.65
C MET A 132 -26.77 -3.64 -3.81
N GLY A 133 -26.20 -4.76 -3.38
CA GLY A 133 -26.90 -5.80 -2.62
C GLY A 133 -27.39 -5.36 -1.23
N TYR A 134 -26.90 -4.23 -0.72
CA TYR A 134 -27.36 -3.63 0.54
C TYR A 134 -28.78 -3.04 0.39
N CYS A 135 -29.03 -2.24 -0.63
CA CYS A 135 -30.25 -1.42 -0.75
C CYS A 135 -31.59 -2.19 -0.68
N PRO A 136 -31.77 -3.37 -1.32
CA PRO A 136 -33.06 -4.06 -1.31
C PRO A 136 -33.53 -4.50 0.09
N ASN A 137 -32.58 -4.85 0.96
CA ASN A 137 -32.87 -5.49 2.25
C ASN A 137 -32.85 -4.52 3.44
N TYR A 138 -32.30 -3.32 3.25
CA TYR A 138 -32.05 -2.37 4.33
C TYR A 138 -32.69 -1.00 4.05
N ARG A 139 -33.76 -0.94 3.24
CA ARG A 139 -34.43 0.34 2.90
C ARG A 139 -34.89 1.15 4.12
N SER A 140 -35.26 0.46 5.21
CA SER A 140 -35.69 1.09 6.45
C SER A 140 -34.56 1.82 7.18
N SER A 141 -33.30 1.41 7.02
CA SER A 141 -32.17 2.05 7.70
C SER A 141 -31.83 3.42 7.12
N PHE A 142 -32.22 3.73 5.87
CA PHE A 142 -32.04 5.08 5.32
C PHE A 142 -32.87 6.15 6.05
N ARG A 143 -33.83 5.75 6.89
CA ARG A 143 -34.64 6.67 7.71
C ARG A 143 -34.31 6.57 9.20
N SER A 144 -33.35 5.74 9.59
CA SER A 144 -32.94 5.58 11.00
C SER A 144 -31.90 6.64 11.39
N SER A 145 -31.53 6.66 12.68
CA SER A 145 -30.41 7.50 13.12
C SER A 145 -29.10 7.10 12.41
N PRO A 146 -28.12 8.00 12.32
CA PRO A 146 -26.80 7.70 11.76
C PRO A 146 -26.17 6.44 12.35
N GLU A 147 -26.23 6.25 13.66
CA GLU A 147 -25.67 5.09 14.35
C GLU A 147 -26.36 3.78 13.94
N SER A 148 -27.69 3.78 13.91
CA SER A 148 -28.48 2.61 13.52
C SER A 148 -28.26 2.25 12.04
N PHE A 149 -28.10 3.28 11.19
CA PHE A 149 -27.75 3.09 9.79
C PHE A 149 -26.38 2.43 9.64
N LEU A 150 -25.34 2.94 10.29
CA LEU A 150 -24.00 2.38 10.22
C LEU A 150 -23.95 0.94 10.78
N GLU A 151 -24.61 0.68 11.91
CA GLU A 151 -24.75 -0.67 12.47
C GLU A 151 -25.44 -1.64 11.48
N SER A 152 -26.38 -1.14 10.67
CA SER A 152 -27.04 -1.96 9.66
C SER A 152 -26.12 -2.33 8.49
N ILE A 153 -25.17 -1.45 8.11
CA ILE A 153 -24.10 -1.78 7.15
C ILE A 153 -23.15 -2.81 7.74
N GLU A 154 -22.75 -2.67 9.00
CA GLU A 154 -21.88 -3.64 9.67
C GLU A 154 -22.54 -5.02 9.74
N ARG A 155 -23.82 -5.08 10.09
CA ARG A 155 -24.62 -6.32 10.06
C ARG A 155 -24.71 -6.89 8.64
N TYR A 156 -24.84 -6.05 7.62
CA TYR A 156 -24.83 -6.50 6.23
C TYR A 156 -23.49 -7.12 5.83
N LEU A 157 -22.38 -6.42 6.09
CA LEU A 157 -21.04 -6.86 5.70
C LEU A 157 -20.58 -8.09 6.48
N PHE A 158 -20.60 -8.02 7.81
CA PHE A 158 -19.93 -8.99 8.66
C PHE A 158 -20.84 -10.17 9.04
N ALA A 159 -22.15 -9.92 9.22
CA ALA A 159 -23.09 -11.01 9.54
C ALA A 159 -23.72 -11.62 8.28
N LYS A 160 -24.36 -10.81 7.41
CA LYS A 160 -25.09 -11.34 6.25
C LYS A 160 -24.19 -11.79 5.11
N LYS A 161 -23.15 -11.01 4.79
CA LYS A 161 -22.18 -11.35 3.73
C LYS A 161 -20.98 -12.16 4.24
N GLY A 162 -20.84 -12.30 5.55
CA GLY A 162 -19.87 -13.18 6.20
C GLY A 162 -18.42 -12.73 6.06
N PHE A 163 -18.17 -11.45 5.81
CA PHE A 163 -16.80 -10.92 5.82
C PHE A 163 -16.23 -11.03 7.24
N ARG A 164 -15.00 -11.53 7.34
CA ARG A 164 -14.29 -11.69 8.60
C ARG A 164 -12.83 -11.28 8.47
N ARG A 165 -12.25 -10.85 9.59
CA ARG A 165 -10.83 -10.55 9.68
C ARG A 165 -10.03 -11.83 9.85
N THR A 166 -8.94 -11.98 9.11
CA THR A 166 -8.02 -13.11 9.27
C THR A 166 -7.29 -13.01 10.61
N SER A 167 -7.22 -14.13 11.35
CA SER A 167 -6.59 -14.20 12.67
C SER A 167 -5.08 -14.30 12.57
N VAL A 168 -4.35 -13.74 13.54
CA VAL A 168 -2.87 -13.83 13.64
C VAL A 168 -2.38 -15.25 13.86
N ARG A 169 -3.21 -16.15 14.40
CA ARG A 169 -2.83 -17.57 14.57
C ARG A 169 -2.58 -18.26 13.23
N ASP A 170 -3.25 -17.78 12.19
CA ASP A 170 -2.99 -18.16 10.81
C ASP A 170 -2.00 -17.12 10.29
N HIS A 171 -0.68 -17.41 10.34
CA HIS A 171 0.35 -16.58 9.72
C HIS A 171 -0.20 -15.93 8.45
N LEU A 172 -0.31 -14.59 8.46
CA LEU A 172 -1.19 -13.79 7.59
C LEU A 172 -1.37 -14.46 6.20
N GLU A 173 -2.51 -15.14 6.01
CA GLU A 173 -2.75 -15.88 4.76
C GLU A 173 -2.60 -14.88 3.60
N PRO A 174 -1.67 -15.07 2.64
CA PRO A 174 -1.41 -14.07 1.60
C PRO A 174 -2.67 -13.65 0.82
N ARG A 175 -3.66 -14.55 0.74
CA ARG A 175 -4.96 -14.30 0.10
C ARG A 175 -5.76 -13.18 0.79
N ALA A 176 -5.61 -13.03 2.11
CA ALA A 176 -6.29 -11.99 2.88
C ALA A 176 -5.80 -10.57 2.56
N LEU A 177 -4.68 -10.45 1.82
CA LEU A 177 -4.05 -9.19 1.46
C LEU A 177 -4.50 -8.63 0.12
N TYR A 178 -5.20 -9.43 -0.69
CA TYR A 178 -5.60 -9.02 -2.04
C TYR A 178 -7.11 -8.92 -2.19
N LEU A 179 -7.59 -7.79 -2.70
CA LEU A 179 -9.03 -7.49 -2.78
C LEU A 179 -9.83 -8.58 -3.51
N HIS A 180 -9.34 -9.07 -4.66
CA HIS A 180 -10.02 -10.13 -5.42
C HIS A 180 -10.25 -11.41 -4.59
N SER A 181 -9.25 -11.76 -3.77
CA SER A 181 -9.29 -12.93 -2.89
C SER A 181 -10.22 -12.69 -1.70
N VAL A 182 -10.21 -11.48 -1.12
CA VAL A 182 -11.13 -11.11 -0.02
C VAL A 182 -12.59 -11.10 -0.49
N LEU A 183 -12.88 -10.55 -1.66
CA LEU A 183 -14.23 -10.57 -2.26
C LEU A 183 -14.74 -12.01 -2.51
N THR A 184 -13.81 -12.94 -2.76
CA THR A 184 -14.10 -14.36 -3.00
C THR A 184 -14.31 -15.13 -1.71
N HIS A 185 -13.35 -15.10 -0.81
CA HIS A 185 -13.29 -15.96 0.37
C HIS A 185 -13.92 -15.34 1.62
N ARG A 186 -14.28 -14.04 1.54
CA ARG A 186 -14.85 -13.25 2.65
C ARG A 186 -13.94 -13.22 3.88
N SER A 187 -12.64 -13.37 3.68
CA SER A 187 -11.60 -13.34 4.72
C SER A 187 -10.53 -12.35 4.27
N GLY A 188 -10.25 -11.33 5.07
CA GLY A 188 -9.34 -10.25 4.68
C GLY A 188 -8.62 -9.57 5.84
N SER A 189 -7.59 -8.80 5.51
CA SER A 189 -6.92 -7.90 6.45
C SER A 189 -7.83 -6.73 6.85
N ALA A 190 -7.49 -6.05 7.95
CA ALA A 190 -8.21 -4.83 8.35
C ALA A 190 -8.26 -3.80 7.23
N VAL A 191 -7.18 -3.65 6.47
CA VAL A 191 -7.04 -2.70 5.38
C VAL A 191 -8.00 -3.02 4.23
N MET A 192 -8.06 -4.29 3.81
CA MET A 192 -8.96 -4.73 2.75
C MET A 192 -10.42 -4.61 3.18
N LEU A 193 -10.74 -4.91 4.44
CA LEU A 193 -12.09 -4.74 4.97
C LEU A 193 -12.49 -3.26 5.08
N SER A 194 -11.57 -2.38 5.48
CA SER A 194 -11.80 -0.93 5.50
C SER A 194 -12.04 -0.38 4.08
N LEU A 195 -11.29 -0.87 3.09
CA LEU A 195 -11.50 -0.53 1.69
C LEU A 195 -12.90 -0.95 1.23
N ILE A 196 -13.29 -2.20 1.43
CA ILE A 196 -14.63 -2.68 1.04
C ILE A 196 -15.73 -1.85 1.73
N TYR A 197 -15.56 -1.53 3.02
CA TYR A 197 -16.52 -0.72 3.76
C TYR A 197 -16.60 0.71 3.17
N SER A 198 -15.46 1.34 2.87
CA SER A 198 -15.45 2.70 2.31
C SER A 198 -16.09 2.76 0.92
N GLU A 199 -15.92 1.73 0.09
CA GLU A 199 -16.51 1.67 -1.25
C GLU A 199 -18.04 1.60 -1.21
N ILE A 200 -18.61 0.82 -0.27
CA ILE A 200 -20.07 0.81 -0.05
C ILE A 200 -20.56 2.19 0.39
N LEU A 201 -19.87 2.82 1.35
CA LEU A 201 -20.26 4.14 1.86
C LEU A 201 -20.18 5.22 0.77
N LYS A 202 -19.13 5.20 -0.06
CA LYS A 202 -18.96 6.12 -1.19
C LYS A 202 -20.09 5.97 -2.19
N MET A 203 -20.45 4.73 -2.53
CA MET A 203 -21.55 4.45 -3.45
C MET A 203 -22.89 4.96 -2.91
N LEU A 204 -23.22 4.68 -1.64
CA LEU A 204 -24.45 5.17 -1.01
C LEU A 204 -24.49 6.71 -0.92
N ARG A 205 -23.35 7.35 -0.70
CA ARG A 205 -23.21 8.81 -0.73
C ARG A 205 -23.40 9.39 -2.13
N LEU A 206 -22.85 8.76 -3.17
CA LEU A 206 -23.05 9.19 -4.57
C LEU A 206 -24.52 9.15 -4.96
N TRP A 207 -25.29 8.21 -4.40
CA TRP A 207 -26.73 8.11 -4.59
C TRP A 207 -27.57 9.02 -3.69
N SER A 208 -26.93 9.90 -2.92
CA SER A 208 -27.59 10.80 -1.97
C SER A 208 -28.43 10.07 -0.91
N LEU A 209 -28.04 8.84 -0.54
CA LEU A 209 -28.67 8.05 0.53
C LEU A 209 -28.01 8.26 1.90
N VAL A 210 -26.86 8.96 1.93
CA VAL A 210 -26.13 9.33 3.14
C VAL A 210 -25.90 10.84 3.11
N ASP A 211 -26.52 11.56 4.04
CA ASP A 211 -26.51 13.02 4.14
C ASP A 211 -25.63 13.55 5.28
N PHE A 212 -24.92 12.68 5.99
CA PHE A 212 -23.97 13.02 7.05
C PHE A 212 -22.52 12.61 6.74
N ASP A 213 -21.60 13.21 7.47
CA ASP A 213 -20.17 12.94 7.35
C ASP A 213 -19.83 11.62 8.08
N VAL A 214 -19.18 10.70 7.37
CA VAL A 214 -18.86 9.35 7.83
C VAL A 214 -17.37 9.12 7.67
N GLU A 215 -16.76 8.55 8.71
CA GLU A 215 -15.38 8.09 8.73
C GLU A 215 -15.32 6.64 9.18
N ILE A 216 -14.23 5.95 8.85
CA ILE A 216 -13.96 4.58 9.28
C ILE A 216 -12.81 4.61 10.28
N SER A 217 -13.06 4.09 11.48
CA SER A 217 -12.00 3.83 12.46
C SER A 217 -11.23 2.59 12.04
N PHE A 218 -9.93 2.76 11.77
CA PHE A 218 -9.05 1.65 11.44
C PHE A 218 -8.54 0.94 12.71
N PRO A 219 -8.76 -0.39 12.85
CA PRO A 219 -8.34 -1.11 14.05
C PRO A 219 -6.84 -1.45 14.01
N LEU A 220 -6.09 -0.99 15.00
CA LEU A 220 -4.67 -1.30 15.17
C LEU A 220 -4.42 -2.63 15.91
N ASP A 221 -5.43 -3.14 16.63
CA ASP A 221 -5.35 -4.48 17.22
C ASP A 221 -5.54 -5.57 16.15
N PHE A 222 -5.38 -6.83 16.54
CA PHE A 222 -5.36 -7.97 15.62
C PHE A 222 -6.72 -8.64 15.35
N HIS A 223 -7.77 -8.25 16.05
CA HIS A 223 -9.05 -8.99 16.05
C HIS A 223 -10.25 -8.11 15.70
N SER A 224 -10.20 -6.80 15.97
CA SER A 224 -11.30 -5.89 15.70
C SER A 224 -11.55 -5.73 14.21
N LEU A 225 -12.82 -5.56 13.88
CA LEU A 225 -13.27 -5.18 12.55
C LEU A 225 -13.25 -3.65 12.40
N PRO A 226 -13.06 -3.12 11.18
CA PRO A 226 -13.25 -1.70 10.94
C PRO A 226 -14.69 -1.31 11.19
N LYS A 227 -14.87 -0.16 11.84
CA LYS A 227 -16.18 0.38 12.21
C LYS A 227 -16.34 1.77 11.63
N ALA A 228 -17.55 2.09 11.19
CA ALA A 228 -17.85 3.44 10.74
C ALA A 228 -18.44 4.25 11.89
N TYR A 229 -18.18 5.56 11.88
CA TYR A 229 -18.77 6.49 12.83
C TYR A 229 -19.14 7.80 12.13
N GLN A 230 -20.11 8.51 12.70
CA GLN A 230 -20.45 9.85 12.26
C GLN A 230 -19.37 10.83 12.73
N LYS A 231 -18.74 11.53 11.80
CA LYS A 231 -17.73 12.55 12.10
C LYS A 231 -18.38 13.78 12.73
N GLN A 232 -17.94 14.17 13.92
CA GLN A 232 -18.43 15.39 14.58
C GLN A 232 -17.40 16.49 14.41
N LYS A 233 -17.72 17.49 13.56
CA LYS A 233 -16.79 18.57 13.15
C LYS A 233 -16.15 19.35 14.32
N SER A 234 -16.73 19.29 15.52
CA SER A 234 -16.28 19.97 16.74
C SER A 234 -15.32 19.16 17.62
N LYS A 235 -15.09 17.87 17.33
CA LYS A 235 -14.24 17.00 18.15
C LYS A 235 -12.84 16.87 17.55
N GLU A 236 -11.85 17.50 18.17
CA GLU A 236 -10.43 17.33 17.81
C GLU A 236 -9.97 15.86 17.92
N SER A 237 -10.63 15.06 18.76
CA SER A 237 -10.39 13.61 18.90
C SER A 237 -10.64 12.80 17.62
N ASP A 238 -11.42 13.33 16.69
CA ASP A 238 -11.78 12.63 15.45
C ASP A 238 -10.64 12.66 14.43
N GLN A 239 -9.71 13.63 14.51
CA GLN A 239 -8.65 13.84 13.51
C GLN A 239 -7.53 12.77 13.48
N PRO A 240 -6.97 12.29 14.60
CA PRO A 240 -5.80 11.39 14.56
C PRO A 240 -6.10 9.95 14.10
N HIS A 241 -7.36 9.59 13.86
CA HIS A 241 -7.78 8.22 13.53
C HIS A 241 -8.36 8.07 12.10
N ILE A 242 -8.32 9.14 11.30
CA ILE A 242 -8.90 9.13 9.95
C ILE A 242 -7.92 8.44 9.01
N MET A 243 -8.36 7.33 8.42
CA MET A 243 -7.63 6.70 7.33
C MET A 243 -7.75 7.57 6.08
N THR A 244 -6.63 8.10 5.61
CA THR A 244 -6.53 8.85 4.35
C THR A 244 -6.25 7.90 3.19
N VAL A 245 -6.38 8.40 1.96
CA VAL A 245 -6.01 7.65 0.76
C VAL A 245 -4.54 7.25 0.81
N GLN A 246 -3.67 8.18 1.20
CA GLN A 246 -2.24 7.93 1.31
C GLN A 246 -1.95 6.82 2.32
N THR A 247 -2.49 6.92 3.54
CA THR A 247 -2.22 5.92 4.59
C THR A 247 -2.81 4.56 4.24
N LEU A 248 -3.95 4.50 3.53
CA LEU A 248 -4.52 3.23 3.08
C LEU A 248 -3.59 2.54 2.07
N LEU A 249 -3.16 3.25 1.03
CA LEU A 249 -2.29 2.68 -0.01
C LEU A 249 -0.93 2.28 0.56
N GLU A 250 -0.37 3.10 1.45
CA GLU A 250 0.83 2.76 2.21
C GLU A 250 0.66 1.48 3.01
N GLU A 251 -0.44 1.35 3.76
CA GLU A 251 -0.65 0.17 4.61
C GLU A 251 -0.85 -1.10 3.76
N ILE A 252 -1.51 -1.01 2.60
CA ILE A 252 -1.59 -2.13 1.63
C ILE A 252 -0.18 -2.55 1.23
N LEU A 253 0.62 -1.62 0.71
CA LEU A 253 1.92 -1.93 0.14
C LEU A 253 2.95 -2.32 1.22
N ARG A 254 2.95 -1.68 2.39
CA ARG A 254 3.79 -2.04 3.54
C ARG A 254 3.43 -3.43 4.05
N THR A 255 2.15 -3.79 4.11
CA THR A 255 1.73 -5.14 4.50
C THR A 255 2.23 -6.19 3.50
N LEU A 256 2.11 -5.92 2.20
CA LEU A 256 2.66 -6.81 1.15
C LEU A 256 4.18 -6.92 1.27
N LYS A 257 4.89 -5.79 1.37
CA LYS A 257 6.35 -5.74 1.55
C LYS A 257 6.80 -6.55 2.77
N ASN A 258 6.17 -6.35 3.93
CA ASN A 258 6.48 -7.11 5.15
C ASN A 258 6.21 -8.62 4.97
N THR A 259 5.08 -8.97 4.35
CA THR A 259 4.66 -10.37 4.16
C THR A 259 5.57 -11.11 3.19
N PHE A 260 6.03 -10.42 2.13
CA PHE A 260 6.86 -11.03 1.09
C PHE A 260 8.35 -10.75 1.26
N TRP A 261 8.77 -10.02 2.30
CA TRP A 261 10.20 -9.80 2.55
C TRP A 261 10.95 -11.14 2.70
N PRO A 262 11.99 -11.42 1.90
CA PRO A 262 12.65 -12.74 1.93
C PRO A 262 13.37 -13.10 3.24
N PHE A 263 13.70 -12.08 4.04
CA PHE A 263 14.52 -12.19 5.25
C PHE A 263 13.65 -12.01 6.51
N GLN A 264 12.77 -12.97 6.81
CA GLN A 264 11.74 -12.82 7.85
C GLN A 264 12.20 -13.10 9.30
N HIS A 265 13.12 -14.05 9.51
CA HIS A 265 13.46 -14.57 10.85
C HIS A 265 14.73 -13.93 11.40
N ASP A 266 14.69 -12.63 11.68
CA ASP A 266 15.79 -11.87 12.29
C ASP A 266 15.24 -10.93 13.37
N ASN A 267 16.02 -10.73 14.45
CA ASN A 267 15.67 -9.91 15.61
C ASN A 267 15.65 -8.41 15.27
N PHE A 268 16.27 -8.00 14.17
CA PHE A 268 16.16 -6.61 13.74
C PHE A 268 14.69 -6.26 13.47
N LYS A 269 14.26 -5.12 14.01
CA LYS A 269 12.91 -4.58 13.74
C LYS A 269 12.78 -4.05 12.31
N SER A 270 13.88 -3.63 11.70
CA SER A 270 13.92 -3.05 10.35
C SER A 270 14.13 -4.12 9.29
N LEU A 271 13.26 -4.15 8.28
CA LEU A 271 13.40 -5.05 7.12
C LEU A 271 14.75 -4.88 6.42
N PHE A 272 15.20 -3.63 6.26
CA PHE A 272 16.50 -3.29 5.70
C PHE A 272 17.64 -3.97 6.45
N LEU A 273 17.67 -3.86 7.78
CA LEU A 273 18.74 -4.46 8.59
C LEU A 273 18.76 -5.99 8.47
N ARG A 274 17.60 -6.65 8.35
CA ARG A 274 17.56 -8.11 8.11
C ARG A 274 18.23 -8.49 6.79
N ALA A 275 17.94 -7.73 5.74
CA ALA A 275 18.54 -7.96 4.42
C ALA A 275 20.02 -7.54 4.38
N ALA A 276 20.40 -6.45 5.06
CA ALA A 276 21.77 -5.99 5.17
C ALA A 276 22.63 -6.97 5.98
N HIS A 277 22.07 -7.55 7.04
CA HIS A 277 22.71 -8.62 7.80
C HIS A 277 22.95 -9.86 6.94
N ALA A 278 21.96 -10.28 6.12
CA ALA A 278 22.16 -11.34 5.13
C ALA A 278 23.24 -11.01 4.08
N ALA A 279 23.46 -9.72 3.79
CA ALA A 279 24.54 -9.26 2.91
C ALA A 279 25.91 -9.15 3.63
N ASN A 280 26.00 -9.41 4.93
CA ASN A 280 27.16 -9.10 5.78
C ASN A 280 27.54 -7.61 5.79
N CYS A 281 26.56 -6.72 5.70
CA CYS A 281 26.73 -5.27 5.81
C CYS A 281 26.47 -4.75 7.23
N VAL A 282 26.21 -5.63 8.20
CA VAL A 282 26.04 -5.30 9.61
C VAL A 282 27.14 -6.03 10.39
N ASP A 283 27.86 -5.33 11.27
CA ASP A 283 28.87 -5.98 12.11
C ASP A 283 28.21 -6.94 13.09
N LYS A 284 28.92 -8.04 13.40
CA LYS A 284 28.63 -8.89 14.56
C LYS A 284 28.85 -8.08 15.83
N LEU A 285 27.96 -7.15 16.13
CA LEU A 285 27.97 -6.46 17.40
C LEU A 285 27.68 -7.48 18.49
N ASN A 286 28.34 -7.28 19.64
CA ASN A 286 28.36 -8.10 20.86
C ASN A 286 26.97 -8.28 21.54
N SER A 287 25.89 -8.48 20.78
CA SER A 287 24.67 -9.06 21.29
C SER A 287 25.01 -10.50 21.67
N PHE A 288 25.13 -10.77 22.97
CA PHE A 288 25.23 -12.11 23.52
C PHE A 288 24.07 -12.96 23.00
N GLY A 289 24.29 -13.65 21.88
CA GLY A 289 23.31 -14.54 21.26
C GLY A 289 22.80 -14.10 19.89
N ASP A 290 23.67 -13.89 18.91
CA ASP A 290 23.33 -14.25 17.53
C ASP A 290 22.89 -15.72 17.56
N SER A 291 21.58 -15.95 17.62
CA SER A 291 21.05 -17.31 17.63
C SER A 291 21.50 -17.95 16.33
N ALA A 292 22.16 -19.10 16.39
CA ALA A 292 22.57 -19.86 15.21
C ALA A 292 21.41 -20.02 14.19
N MET A 293 20.17 -19.99 14.67
CA MET A 293 18.93 -19.97 13.90
C MET A 293 18.80 -18.77 12.94
N GLN A 294 19.17 -17.56 13.37
CA GLN A 294 19.06 -16.33 12.56
C GLN A 294 20.07 -16.33 11.43
N LEU A 295 21.33 -16.65 11.75
CA LEU A 295 22.38 -16.81 10.75
C LEU A 295 22.04 -17.93 9.75
N ALA A 296 21.50 -19.05 10.24
CA ALA A 296 21.03 -20.13 9.39
C ALA A 296 19.86 -19.69 8.50
N SER A 297 18.91 -18.90 9.01
CA SER A 297 17.78 -18.36 8.24
C SER A 297 18.23 -17.39 7.15
N ALA A 298 19.09 -16.42 7.49
CA ALA A 298 19.64 -15.46 6.54
C ALA A 298 20.45 -16.17 5.44
N LYS A 299 21.31 -17.12 5.81
CA LYS A 299 22.05 -17.95 4.85
C LYS A 299 21.14 -18.85 4.02
N ALA A 300 20.08 -19.41 4.60
CA ALA A 300 19.11 -20.21 3.87
C ALA A 300 18.31 -19.35 2.88
N ALA A 301 17.98 -18.09 3.23
CA ALA A 301 17.38 -17.15 2.31
C ALA A 301 18.30 -16.81 1.15
N GLN A 302 19.55 -16.47 1.44
CA GLN A 302 20.57 -16.21 0.42
C GLN A 302 20.77 -17.42 -0.49
N HIS A 303 20.97 -18.60 0.07
CA HIS A 303 21.17 -19.83 -0.68
C HIS A 303 19.98 -20.23 -1.56
N ARG A 304 18.74 -19.87 -1.16
CA ARG A 304 17.55 -20.04 -2.02
C ARG A 304 17.63 -19.12 -3.23
N LEU A 305 17.94 -17.85 -3.01
CA LEU A 305 18.09 -16.86 -4.08
C LEU A 305 19.22 -17.25 -5.05
N ASP A 306 20.36 -17.71 -4.53
CA ASP A 306 21.49 -18.22 -5.33
C ASP A 306 21.11 -19.41 -6.22
N ARG A 307 20.10 -20.18 -5.82
CA ARG A 307 19.57 -21.32 -6.57
C ARG A 307 18.39 -20.99 -7.49
N GLY A 308 17.99 -19.72 -7.59
CA GLY A 308 16.82 -19.32 -8.37
C GLY A 308 15.48 -19.62 -7.68
N VAL A 309 15.46 -19.84 -6.37
CA VAL A 309 14.24 -20.07 -5.58
C VAL A 309 13.79 -18.75 -4.96
N TRP A 310 12.93 -18.04 -5.69
CA TRP A 310 12.47 -16.68 -5.34
C TRP A 310 11.20 -16.64 -4.52
N THR A 311 10.50 -17.78 -4.37
CA THR A 311 9.21 -17.88 -3.69
C THR A 311 9.27 -18.90 -2.56
N SER A 312 8.64 -18.58 -1.43
CA SER A 312 8.27 -19.58 -0.44
C SER A 312 7.13 -19.07 0.41
N VAL A 313 6.09 -19.90 0.54
CA VAL A 313 4.88 -19.61 1.35
C VAL A 313 5.22 -19.25 2.81
N LYS A 314 6.43 -19.59 3.29
CA LYS A 314 6.89 -19.33 4.67
C LYS A 314 8.16 -18.47 4.79
N PHE A 315 8.75 -18.04 3.68
CA PHE A 315 10.05 -17.34 3.70
C PHE A 315 10.15 -16.18 2.70
N GLY A 316 9.01 -15.53 2.43
CA GLY A 316 8.91 -14.38 1.53
C GLY A 316 8.93 -14.72 0.03
N ASP A 317 8.75 -13.70 -0.78
CA ASP A 317 8.77 -13.73 -2.23
C ASP A 317 9.48 -12.49 -2.77
N MET A 318 10.65 -12.69 -3.37
CA MET A 318 11.51 -11.58 -3.78
C MET A 318 10.91 -10.77 -4.94
N ARG A 319 10.16 -11.39 -5.86
CA ARG A 319 9.49 -10.66 -6.96
C ARG A 319 8.43 -9.72 -6.41
N ARG A 320 7.59 -10.22 -5.49
CA ARG A 320 6.57 -9.40 -4.81
C ARG A 320 7.16 -8.36 -3.87
N ALA A 321 8.27 -8.66 -3.19
CA ALA A 321 8.96 -7.70 -2.35
C ALA A 321 9.53 -6.53 -3.17
N LEU A 322 10.17 -6.81 -4.31
CA LEU A 322 10.60 -5.79 -5.26
C LEU A 322 9.41 -4.98 -5.77
N ALA A 323 8.33 -5.63 -6.24
CA ALA A 323 7.14 -4.94 -6.73
C ALA A 323 6.49 -4.03 -5.67
N ALA A 324 6.42 -4.47 -4.41
CA ALA A 324 5.93 -3.64 -3.31
C ALA A 324 6.83 -2.42 -3.05
N CYS A 325 8.16 -2.60 -3.05
CA CYS A 325 9.12 -1.49 -2.93
C CYS A 325 9.03 -0.50 -4.09
N GLU A 326 8.98 -0.97 -5.34
CA GLU A 326 8.83 -0.10 -6.51
C GLU A 326 7.55 0.73 -6.45
N ARG A 327 6.42 0.12 -6.04
CA ARG A 327 5.13 0.83 -5.88
C ARG A 327 5.16 1.83 -4.72
N LEU A 328 5.86 1.54 -3.62
CA LEU A 328 6.07 2.48 -2.52
C LEU A 328 6.92 3.68 -2.93
N ILE A 329 7.98 3.45 -3.71
CA ILE A 329 8.81 4.52 -4.31
C ILE A 329 7.94 5.39 -5.24
N LEU A 330 7.14 4.77 -6.11
CA LEU A 330 6.22 5.49 -7.00
C LEU A 330 5.14 6.28 -6.26
N LEU A 331 4.75 5.84 -5.06
CA LEU A 331 3.80 6.56 -4.21
C LEU A 331 4.47 7.74 -3.46
N GLU A 332 5.80 7.85 -3.50
CA GLU A 332 6.61 8.92 -2.89
C GLU A 332 6.40 9.06 -1.37
N THR A 333 6.30 7.92 -0.68
CA THR A 333 5.86 7.88 0.73
C THR A 333 6.98 8.23 1.71
N ASP A 334 8.16 7.63 1.50
CA ASP A 334 9.28 7.67 2.43
C ASP A 334 10.58 7.39 1.67
N ALA A 335 11.60 8.22 1.89
CA ALA A 335 12.93 8.01 1.33
C ALA A 335 13.53 6.65 1.70
N LYS A 336 13.16 6.07 2.85
CA LYS A 336 13.64 4.75 3.28
C LYS A 336 13.29 3.63 2.30
N GLU A 337 12.27 3.82 1.47
CA GLU A 337 11.90 2.84 0.44
C GLU A 337 13.00 2.68 -0.62
N LEU A 338 13.82 3.72 -0.86
CA LEU A 338 14.97 3.67 -1.78
C LEU A 338 16.07 2.73 -1.26
N ARG A 339 16.44 2.82 0.02
CA ARG A 339 17.45 1.92 0.61
C ARG A 339 16.94 0.48 0.72
N ASP A 340 15.65 0.30 1.00
CA ASP A 340 15.03 -1.00 1.14
C ASP A 340 14.95 -1.70 -0.22
N TYR A 341 14.62 -0.96 -1.28
CA TYR A 341 14.71 -1.46 -2.65
C TYR A 341 16.15 -1.78 -3.04
N SER A 342 17.10 -0.89 -2.73
CA SER A 342 18.51 -1.09 -3.04
C SER A 342 19.10 -2.37 -2.45
N ILE A 343 18.80 -2.71 -1.19
CA ILE A 343 19.32 -3.94 -0.60
C ILE A 343 18.72 -5.19 -1.27
N LEU A 344 17.46 -5.14 -1.72
CA LEU A 344 16.90 -6.23 -2.52
C LEU A 344 17.60 -6.34 -3.87
N LEU A 345 17.86 -5.22 -4.55
CA LEU A 345 18.61 -5.20 -5.81
C LEU A 345 20.03 -5.79 -5.66
N TYR A 346 20.72 -5.47 -4.56
CA TYR A 346 22.01 -6.06 -4.23
C TYR A 346 21.92 -7.60 -4.16
N HIS A 347 20.91 -8.14 -3.47
CA HIS A 347 20.69 -9.59 -3.38
C HIS A 347 20.29 -10.23 -4.72
N CYS A 348 19.78 -9.43 -5.66
CA CYS A 348 19.47 -9.87 -7.02
C CYS A 348 20.66 -9.77 -7.98
N GLY A 349 21.79 -9.19 -7.56
CA GLY A 349 22.96 -8.94 -8.41
C GLY A 349 22.87 -7.69 -9.28
N PHE A 350 21.86 -6.84 -9.09
CA PHE A 350 21.72 -5.54 -9.77
C PHE A 350 22.55 -4.47 -9.06
N TYR A 351 23.88 -4.63 -9.06
CA TYR A 351 24.79 -3.80 -8.25
C TYR A 351 24.83 -2.34 -8.69
N GLU A 352 24.82 -2.06 -10.00
CA GLU A 352 24.82 -0.69 -10.52
C GLU A 352 23.56 0.08 -10.08
N GLN A 353 22.39 -0.55 -10.25
CA GLN A 353 21.11 0.03 -9.86
C GLN A 353 21.00 0.13 -8.34
N SER A 354 21.43 -0.89 -7.60
CA SER A 354 21.50 -0.87 -6.14
C SER A 354 22.28 0.36 -5.63
N LEU A 355 23.45 0.64 -6.22
CA LEU A 355 24.26 1.81 -5.86
C LEU A 355 23.57 3.13 -6.23
N GLN A 356 22.93 3.20 -7.40
CA GLN A 356 22.16 4.37 -7.82
C GLN A 356 21.07 4.72 -6.80
N TYR A 357 20.29 3.74 -6.35
CA TYR A 357 19.22 3.96 -5.37
C TYR A 357 19.75 4.39 -3.97
N LEU A 358 20.93 3.93 -3.55
CA LEU A 358 21.55 4.42 -2.30
C LEU A 358 22.02 5.86 -2.41
N LYS A 359 22.53 6.28 -3.57
CA LYS A 359 22.88 7.68 -3.81
C LYS A 359 21.65 8.59 -3.73
N LEU A 360 20.55 8.21 -4.37
CA LEU A 360 19.27 8.91 -4.25
C LEU A 360 18.79 8.98 -2.78
N TYR A 361 18.95 7.88 -2.04
CA TYR A 361 18.64 7.87 -0.61
C TYR A 361 19.51 8.84 0.20
N GLN A 362 20.82 8.88 -0.01
CA GLN A 362 21.71 9.83 0.67
C GLN A 362 21.38 11.29 0.29
N GLU A 363 21.13 11.56 -0.98
CA GLU A 363 20.72 12.89 -1.47
C GLU A 363 19.44 13.36 -0.76
N SER A 364 18.44 12.47 -0.64
CA SER A 364 17.19 12.78 0.06
C SER A 364 17.36 13.12 1.54
N LYS A 365 18.35 12.51 2.22
CA LYS A 365 18.69 12.80 3.61
C LYS A 365 19.43 14.11 3.80
N SER A 366 20.31 14.44 2.85
CA SER A 366 21.16 15.64 2.91
C SER A 366 20.43 16.95 2.63
N SER A 367 19.12 16.90 2.32
CA SER A 367 18.29 18.08 2.14
C SER A 367 18.10 18.85 3.47
N PRO A 368 18.36 20.18 3.51
CA PRO A 368 18.50 20.97 4.74
C PRO A 368 17.21 21.18 5.57
N LEU A 369 16.12 20.47 5.27
CA LEU A 369 14.82 20.65 5.93
C LEU A 369 14.49 19.55 6.94
N GLN A 370 15.27 18.47 7.01
CA GLN A 370 15.00 17.36 7.94
C GLN A 370 15.59 17.60 9.35
N GLU A 371 16.49 18.58 9.52
CA GLU A 371 17.07 18.96 10.82
C GLU A 371 16.05 19.55 11.81
N GLN A 372 14.88 20.03 11.34
CA GLN A 372 13.88 20.64 12.23
C GLN A 372 12.83 19.67 12.79
N ALA A 373 12.65 18.49 12.19
CA ALA A 373 11.66 17.50 12.63
C ALA A 373 12.17 16.55 13.74
N SER A 374 13.50 16.42 13.88
CA SER A 374 14.17 15.53 14.83
C SER A 374 14.07 15.98 16.30
N SER A 375 13.60 17.21 16.54
CA SER A 375 13.69 17.83 17.88
C SER A 375 12.61 17.43 18.90
N LYS A 376 11.68 16.50 18.59
CA LYS A 376 10.57 16.18 19.53
C LYS A 376 10.29 14.71 19.84
N GLN A 377 11.07 13.74 19.37
CA GLN A 377 10.81 12.32 19.66
C GLN A 377 12.09 11.46 19.73
N GLU A 378 13.10 11.87 20.49
CA GLU A 378 14.37 11.13 20.55
C GLU A 378 14.80 10.82 21.98
N GLN A 379 14.46 9.62 22.48
CA GLN A 379 15.25 8.98 23.55
C GLN A 379 15.39 7.45 23.39
N SER A 380 14.78 6.79 22.39
CA SER A 380 14.95 5.35 22.15
C SER A 380 15.19 4.93 20.68
N SER A 381 15.03 5.84 19.72
CA SER A 381 15.18 5.60 18.27
C SER A 381 16.61 5.75 17.74
N ASN A 382 17.51 6.39 18.51
CA ASN A 382 18.80 6.84 17.98
C ASN A 382 19.78 5.68 17.71
N SER A 383 19.63 4.54 18.39
CA SER A 383 20.52 3.37 18.17
C SER A 383 20.18 2.56 16.92
N VAL A 384 18.90 2.44 16.55
CA VAL A 384 18.50 1.69 15.34
C VAL A 384 18.77 2.51 14.10
N SER A 385 18.48 3.81 14.13
CA SER A 385 18.80 4.71 13.00
C SER A 385 20.29 4.74 12.71
N SER A 386 21.15 4.80 13.73
CA SER A 386 22.59 4.79 13.54
C SER A 386 23.10 3.48 12.92
N LEU A 387 22.50 2.33 13.28
CA LEU A 387 22.84 1.03 12.67
C LEU A 387 22.39 0.95 11.21
N GLU A 388 21.24 1.52 10.88
CA GLU A 388 20.78 1.60 9.49
C GLU A 388 21.71 2.45 8.64
N ASP A 389 22.19 3.58 9.17
CA ASP A 389 23.13 4.47 8.48
C ASP A 389 24.48 3.78 8.26
N GLU A 390 25.01 3.12 9.29
CA GLU A 390 26.25 2.33 9.18
C GLU A 390 26.14 1.20 8.15
N ALA A 391 25.01 0.50 8.13
CA ALA A 391 24.75 -0.57 7.18
C ALA A 391 24.61 -0.07 5.74
N VAL A 392 24.05 1.13 5.54
CA VAL A 392 24.01 1.81 4.22
C VAL A 392 25.43 2.11 3.74
N GLU A 393 26.28 2.70 4.58
CA GLU A 393 27.66 3.02 4.21
C GLU A 393 28.46 1.75 3.85
N LYS A 394 28.33 0.69 4.66
CA LYS A 394 28.97 -0.60 4.38
C LYS A 394 28.51 -1.22 3.07
N LEU A 395 27.21 -1.14 2.78
CA LEU A 395 26.66 -1.61 1.51
C LEU A 395 27.22 -0.81 0.33
N MET A 396 27.31 0.52 0.46
CA MET A 396 27.89 1.37 -0.58
C MET A 396 29.38 1.09 -0.81
N VAL A 397 30.18 0.95 0.26
CA VAL A 397 31.60 0.56 0.14
C VAL A 397 31.73 -0.76 -0.62
N ARG A 398 30.91 -1.75 -0.24
CA ARG A 398 30.91 -3.06 -0.91
C ARG A 398 30.52 -3.00 -2.37
N LEU A 399 29.48 -2.25 -2.71
CA LEU A 399 29.04 -2.04 -4.09
C LEU A 399 30.14 -1.37 -4.92
N ASN A 400 30.80 -0.35 -4.39
CA ASN A 400 31.93 0.29 -5.06
C ASN A 400 33.07 -0.70 -5.30
N LEU A 401 33.43 -1.53 -4.32
CA LEU A 401 34.46 -2.57 -4.49
C LEU A 401 34.08 -3.55 -5.62
N ILE A 402 32.85 -4.06 -5.63
CA ILE A 402 32.35 -4.97 -6.68
C ILE A 402 32.43 -4.29 -8.06
N LEU A 403 32.06 -3.02 -8.16
CA LEU A 403 32.06 -2.29 -9.43
C LEU A 403 33.46 -1.89 -9.90
N THR A 404 34.44 -1.76 -9.00
CA THR A 404 35.84 -1.49 -9.35
C THR A 404 36.60 -2.73 -9.85
N GLU A 405 36.12 -3.94 -9.56
CA GLU A 405 36.68 -5.16 -10.13
C GLU A 405 36.22 -5.30 -11.60
N GLU A 406 37.12 -5.02 -12.55
CA GLU A 406 36.87 -5.21 -13.97
C GLU A 406 36.39 -6.64 -14.25
N GLY A 407 35.14 -6.78 -14.70
CA GLY A 407 34.52 -8.08 -15.05
C GLY A 407 33.25 -8.43 -14.27
N TRP A 408 32.90 -7.70 -13.21
CA TRP A 408 31.66 -7.92 -12.44
C TRP A 408 30.50 -6.99 -12.83
N SER A 409 30.77 -5.91 -13.56
CA SER A 409 29.77 -4.89 -13.94
C SER A 409 28.75 -5.38 -14.97
N ARG A 410 28.97 -6.55 -15.60
CA ARG A 410 27.92 -7.34 -16.26
C ARG A 410 28.28 -8.81 -16.16
N PRO A 411 27.38 -9.71 -15.74
CA PRO A 411 27.55 -11.13 -16.01
C PRO A 411 27.58 -11.32 -17.54
N SER A 412 28.76 -11.53 -18.10
CA SER A 412 28.90 -12.06 -19.45
C SER A 412 28.32 -13.47 -19.41
N TYR A 413 27.17 -13.66 -20.06
CA TYR A 413 26.28 -14.82 -19.92
C TYR A 413 25.56 -14.92 -18.55
N VAL A 414 24.40 -14.26 -18.44
CA VAL A 414 23.13 -14.92 -18.09
C VAL A 414 23.28 -16.20 -17.24
N ARG A 415 23.60 -16.05 -15.95
CA ARG A 415 22.84 -16.82 -14.96
C ARG A 415 21.57 -16.00 -14.72
N ASN A 416 20.57 -16.18 -15.57
CA ASN A 416 19.25 -15.55 -15.42
C ASN A 416 18.56 -16.16 -14.20
N TYR A 417 18.95 -15.70 -13.01
CA TYR A 417 18.40 -16.22 -11.77
C TYR A 417 16.91 -15.91 -11.65
N LEU A 418 16.43 -14.81 -12.24
CA LEU A 418 15.01 -14.45 -12.25
C LEU A 418 14.12 -15.35 -13.12
N GLY A 419 14.67 -15.99 -14.15
CA GLY A 419 13.93 -16.83 -15.11
C GLY A 419 13.94 -18.33 -14.82
N ASN A 420 14.94 -18.83 -14.10
CA ASN A 420 15.10 -20.26 -13.86
C ASN A 420 14.21 -20.73 -12.69
N ASN A 421 12.91 -20.85 -12.94
CA ASN A 421 11.99 -21.66 -12.11
C ASN A 421 12.16 -23.17 -12.42
N SER A 422 13.38 -23.69 -12.48
CA SER A 422 13.55 -25.15 -12.41
C SER A 422 13.39 -25.54 -10.94
N GLU A 423 12.16 -25.94 -10.57
CA GLU A 423 11.84 -26.53 -9.28
C GLU A 423 12.91 -27.57 -8.89
N PRO A 424 13.46 -27.54 -7.67
CA PRO A 424 13.93 -28.76 -7.06
C PRO A 424 12.70 -29.42 -6.42
N TRP A 425 12.16 -30.41 -7.14
CA TRP A 425 11.21 -31.46 -6.71
C TRP A 425 9.73 -31.10 -6.63
#